data_AF-A0A7V9HGJ0-F1
#
_entry.id   AF-A0A7V9HGJ0-F1
#
_cell.length_a   1.000
_cell.length_b   1.000
_cell.length_c   1.000
_cell.angle_alpha   90.00
_cell.angle_beta   90.00
_cell.angle_gamma   90.00
#
_symmetry.space_group_name_H-M   'P 1'
#
loop_
_entity.id
_entity.type
_entity.pdbx_description
1 polymer ?
#
loop_
_entity_poly.entity_id
_entity_poly.type
_entity_poly.pdbx_seq_one_letter_code
_entity_poly.pdbx_strand_id
1 'polypeptide(L)'
;MDEAEATRLAGEAVDLAGGARMIYRNPRQAFSLNSMKNFTIDGHKIEVRWGEISSPAIATVAGYVFEIHDTGIELLIRPPKPR
;
A
#
# COMPACT_ATOMS: atom_id res chain seq x y z
N MET A 1 12.32 7.87 -8.80
CA MET A 1 11.84 7.61 -7.45
C MET A 1 12.81 6.68 -6.76
N ASP A 2 13.20 7.02 -5.54
CA ASP A 2 13.97 6.15 -4.66
C ASP A 2 13.07 5.47 -3.60
N GLU A 3 13.66 4.60 -2.78
CA GLU A 3 12.93 3.85 -1.76
C GLU A 3 12.36 4.74 -0.64
N ALA A 4 13.07 5.82 -0.27
CA ALA A 4 12.65 6.69 0.81
C ALA A 4 11.42 7.51 0.41
N GLU A 5 11.42 8.04 -0.81
CA GLU A 5 10.28 8.72 -1.41
C GLU A 5 9.09 7.75 -1.58
N ALA A 6 9.32 6.54 -2.10
CA ALA A 6 8.28 5.53 -2.23
C ALA A 6 7.65 5.16 -0.88
N THR A 7 8.47 5.00 0.16
CA THR A 7 8.00 4.69 1.52
C THR A 7 7.12 5.81 2.08
N ARG A 8 7.53 7.07 1.88
CA ARG A 8 6.73 8.22 2.32
C ARG A 8 5.37 8.27 1.62
N LEU A 9 5.36 8.14 0.29
CA LEU A 9 4.13 8.19 -0.52
C LEU A 9 3.18 7.03 -0.19
N ALA A 10 3.72 5.83 0.01
CA ALA A 10 2.94 4.67 0.42
C ALA A 10 2.33 4.86 1.82
N GLY A 11 3.09 5.39 2.77
CA GLY A 11 2.60 5.69 4.13
C GLY A 11 1.46 6.70 4.11
N GLU A 12 1.62 7.80 3.38
CA GLU A 12 0.59 8.83 3.24
C GLU A 12 -0.70 8.29 2.61
N ALA A 13 -0.60 7.47 1.56
CA ALA A 13 -1.76 6.82 0.95
C ALA A 13 -2.47 5.85 1.92
N VAL A 14 -1.72 5.13 2.75
CA VAL A 14 -2.25 4.25 3.79
C VAL A 14 -3.00 5.05 4.86
N ASP A 15 -2.47 6.19 5.27
CA ASP A 15 -3.14 7.09 6.20
C ASP A 15 -4.44 7.66 5.62
N LEU A 16 -4.41 8.13 4.36
CA LEU A 16 -5.61 8.59 3.63
C LEU A 16 -6.65 7.48 3.42
N ALA A 17 -6.21 6.23 3.30
CA ALA A 17 -7.10 5.08 3.22
C ALA A 17 -7.79 4.75 4.56
N GLY A 18 -7.33 5.36 5.67
CA GLY A 18 -7.88 5.26 7.02
C GLY A 18 -6.92 4.65 8.05
N GLY A 19 -5.63 4.52 7.69
CA GLY A 19 -4.55 4.08 8.57
C GLY A 19 -4.28 2.57 8.51
N ALA A 20 -3.03 2.20 8.79
CA ALA A 20 -2.51 0.84 8.66
C ALA A 20 -3.29 -0.20 9.49
N ARG A 21 -3.60 0.14 10.75
CA ARG A 21 -4.41 -0.70 11.66
C ARG A 21 -5.79 -1.04 11.10
N MET A 22 -6.48 -0.05 10.52
CA MET A 22 -7.81 -0.26 9.98
C MET A 22 -7.77 -1.18 8.76
N ILE A 23 -6.75 -1.01 7.92
CA ILE A 23 -6.55 -1.84 6.73
C ILE A 23 -6.19 -3.28 7.11
N TYR A 24 -5.18 -3.44 7.97
CA TYR A 24 -4.68 -4.76 8.38
C TYR A 24 -5.73 -5.59 9.11
N ARG A 25 -6.53 -4.98 9.99
CA ARG A 25 -7.54 -5.69 10.81
C ARG A 25 -8.90 -5.84 10.12
N ASN A 26 -9.05 -5.43 8.86
CA ASN A 26 -10.31 -5.53 8.14
C ASN A 26 -10.21 -6.41 6.88
N PRO A 27 -9.93 -7.72 7.02
CA PRO A 27 -9.77 -8.62 5.87
C PRO A 27 -11.07 -8.84 5.09
N ARG A 28 -12.24 -8.51 5.66
CA ARG A 28 -13.52 -8.57 4.94
C ARG A 28 -13.61 -7.51 3.83
N GLN A 29 -12.95 -6.37 4.02
CA GLN A 29 -12.93 -5.27 3.05
C GLN A 29 -12.33 -5.72 1.71
N ALA A 30 -11.40 -6.68 1.72
CA ALA A 30 -10.80 -7.24 0.51
C ALA A 30 -11.82 -7.89 -0.44
N PHE A 31 -12.97 -8.34 0.09
CA PHE A 31 -14.06 -8.92 -0.70
C PHE A 31 -15.18 -7.92 -1.05
N SER A 32 -14.98 -6.63 -0.74
CA SER A 32 -15.95 -5.58 -1.06
C SER A 32 -15.69 -4.96 -2.45
N LEU A 33 -16.68 -4.25 -2.99
CA LEU A 33 -16.52 -3.47 -4.23
C LEU A 33 -15.43 -2.39 -4.15
N ASN A 34 -15.07 -1.97 -2.92
CA ASN A 34 -14.04 -0.98 -2.64
C ASN A 34 -12.85 -1.62 -1.91
N SER A 35 -12.46 -2.84 -2.32
CA SER A 35 -11.31 -3.59 -1.79
C SER A 35 -9.96 -2.97 -2.13
N MET A 36 -9.97 -1.96 -3.00
CA MET A 36 -8.82 -1.20 -3.44
C MET A 36 -9.19 0.29 -3.46
N LYS A 37 -8.24 1.14 -3.09
CA LYS A 37 -8.29 2.58 -3.30
C LYS A 37 -7.08 3.04 -4.09
N ASN A 38 -7.31 4.00 -4.98
CA ASN A 38 -6.27 4.65 -5.75
C ASN A 38 -6.13 6.09 -5.28
N PHE A 39 -4.89 6.53 -5.06
CA PHE A 39 -4.54 7.89 -4.70
C PHE A 39 -3.58 8.47 -5.72
N THR A 40 -3.58 9.79 -5.85
CA THR A 40 -2.55 10.53 -6.57
C THR A 40 -1.91 11.49 -5.60
N ILE A 41 -0.65 11.25 -5.26
CA ILE A 41 0.14 12.06 -4.32
C ILE A 41 1.42 12.45 -5.04
N ASP A 42 1.74 13.74 -5.08
CA ASP A 42 2.90 14.29 -5.80
C ASP A 42 3.01 13.80 -7.25
N GLY A 43 1.87 13.67 -7.93
CA GLY A 43 1.80 13.19 -9.32
C GLY A 43 1.99 11.67 -9.50
N HIS A 44 2.22 10.92 -8.42
CA HIS A 44 2.38 9.48 -8.45
C HIS A 44 1.06 8.79 -8.11
N LYS A 45 0.71 7.76 -8.89
CA LYS A 45 -0.42 6.89 -8.57
C LYS A 45 0.01 5.86 -7.53
N ILE A 46 -0.73 5.79 -6.42
CA ILE A 46 -0.55 4.81 -5.35
C ILE A 46 -1.82 3.97 -5.25
N GLU A 47 -1.65 2.66 -5.23
CA GLU A 47 -2.74 1.71 -5.03
C GLU A 47 -2.64 1.10 -3.63
N VAL A 48 -3.71 1.21 -2.83
CA VAL A 48 -3.84 0.57 -1.52
C VAL A 48 -4.88 -0.53 -1.63
N ARG A 49 -4.49 -1.77 -1.34
CA ARG A 49 -5.34 -2.96 -1.41
C ARG A 49 -5.42 -3.63 -0.04
N TRP A 50 -6.64 -3.92 0.40
CA TRP A 50 -6.85 -4.67 1.64
C TRP A 50 -6.42 -6.12 1.47
N GLY A 51 -5.92 -6.70 2.56
CA GLY A 51 -5.48 -8.09 2.59
C GLY A 51 -6.64 -9.06 2.77
N GLU A 52 -6.52 -10.23 2.17
CA GLU A 52 -7.40 -11.38 2.42
C GLU A 52 -6.79 -12.27 3.53
N ILE A 53 -7.50 -13.32 3.95
CA ILE A 53 -6.97 -14.26 4.97
C ILE A 53 -5.62 -14.86 4.55
N SER A 54 -5.44 -15.13 3.25
CA SER A 54 -4.25 -15.75 2.68
C SER A 54 -3.34 -14.78 1.93
N SER A 55 -3.62 -13.47 1.98
CA SER A 55 -2.85 -12.48 1.20
C SER A 55 -2.69 -11.17 1.94
N PRO A 56 -1.47 -10.61 2.01
CA PRO A 56 -1.24 -9.39 2.77
C PRO A 56 -1.98 -8.20 2.17
N ALA A 57 -2.27 -7.22 3.03
CA ALA A 57 -2.64 -5.89 2.59
C ALA A 57 -1.40 -5.22 2.01
N ILE A 58 -1.55 -4.51 0.89
CA ILE A 58 -0.40 -3.93 0.17
C ILE A 58 -0.64 -2.50 -0.28
N ALA A 59 0.44 -1.72 -0.34
CA ALA A 59 0.50 -0.44 -1.03
C ALA A 59 1.52 -0.52 -2.18
N THR A 60 1.15 -0.05 -3.37
CA THR A 60 2.02 -0.09 -4.56
C THR A 60 2.22 1.30 -5.11
N VAL A 61 3.48 1.69 -5.34
CA VAL A 61 3.86 2.97 -5.97
C VAL A 61 5.12 2.80 -6.82
N ALA A 62 5.08 3.23 -8.08
CA ALA A 62 6.22 3.18 -9.01
C ALA A 62 6.99 1.84 -9.06
N GLY A 63 6.28 0.71 -8.89
CA GLY A 63 6.87 -0.63 -8.87
C GLY A 63 7.48 -1.07 -7.53
N TYR A 64 7.48 -0.21 -6.52
CA TYR A 64 7.67 -0.61 -5.12
C TYR A 64 6.37 -1.19 -4.57
N VAL A 65 6.48 -2.28 -3.82
CA VAL A 65 5.36 -2.90 -3.10
C VAL A 65 5.69 -2.95 -1.62
N PHE A 66 4.77 -2.44 -0.81
CA PHE A 66 4.85 -2.45 0.64
C PHE A 66 3.76 -3.34 1.20
N GLU A 67 4.10 -4.19 2.15
CA GLU A 67 3.12 -4.88 2.99
C GLU A 67 2.64 -3.92 4.09
N ILE A 68 1.35 -3.92 4.36
CA ILE A 68 0.71 -3.09 5.40
C ILE A 68 0.46 -3.97 6.62
N HIS A 69 0.99 -3.55 7.76
CA HIS A 69 0.86 -4.21 9.06
C HIS A 69 0.02 -3.37 10.04
N ASP A 70 -0.24 -3.90 11.24
CA ASP A 70 -1.03 -3.21 12.26
C ASP A 70 -0.44 -1.85 12.69
N THR A 71 0.88 -1.67 12.57
CA THR A 71 1.62 -0.49 13.06
C THR A 71 2.27 0.35 11.97
N GLY A 72 2.13 0.00 10.69
CA GLY A 72 2.81 0.71 9.60
C GLY A 72 2.95 -0.12 8.33
N ILE A 73 3.99 0.16 7.57
CA ILE A 73 4.29 -0.52 6.31
C ILE A 73 5.73 -1.05 6.29
N GLU A 74 5.95 -2.16 5.59
CA GLU A 74 7.27 -2.77 5.37
C GLU A 74 7.48 -2.99 3.86
N LEU A 75 8.70 -2.74 3.37
CA LEU A 75 9.00 -2.94 1.96
C LEU A 75 9.09 -4.43 1.62
N LEU A 76 8.28 -4.87 0.66
CA LEU A 76 8.25 -6.26 0.20
C LEU A 76 8.99 -6.44 -1.13
N ILE A 77 8.81 -5.51 -2.09
CA ILE A 77 9.37 -5.61 -3.45
C ILE A 77 9.97 -4.27 -3.86
N ARG A 78 11.20 -4.32 -4.38
CA ARG A 78 11.84 -3.21 -5.11
C ARG A 78 11.58 -3.36 -6.61
N PRO A 79 11.38 -2.25 -7.34
CA PRO A 79 11.31 -2.31 -8.79
C PRO A 79 12.64 -2.85 -9.37
N PRO A 80 12.60 -3.55 -10.51
CA PRO A 80 13.81 -4.05 -11.16
C PRO A 80 14.75 -2.88 -11.50
N LYS A 81 16.06 -3.08 -11.31
CA LYS A 81 17.06 -2.08 -11.71
C LYS A 81 16.97 -1.86 -13.22
N PRO A 82 16.97 -0.60 -13.71
CA PRO A 82 17.12 -0.33 -15.13
C PRO A 82 18.42 -1.00 -15.64
N ARG A 83 18.35 -1.68 -16.79
CA ARG A 83 19.53 -2.29 -17.43
C ARG A 83 20.41 -1.25 -18.08
#